data_AF-B1PHL6-F1
#
_entry.id   AF-B1PHL6-F1
#
_cell.length_a   1.000
_cell.length_b   1.000
_cell.length_c   1.000
_cell.angle_alpha   90.00
_cell.angle_beta   90.00
_cell.angle_gamma   90.00
#
_symmetry.space_group_name_H-M   'P 1'
#
loop_
_entity.id
_entity.type
_entity.pdbx_description
1 polymer ?
#
loop_
_entity_poly.entity_id
_entity_poly.type
_entity_poly.pdbx_seq_one_letter_code
_entity_poly.pdbx_strand_id
1 'polypeptide(L)'
;HHDKHHATYVANANAALEKHPELGDDLEVILAELDKIPADIRQAVINNGGGALNHSLFWELLSPEKQEPTADVLAAIEEAFGSFEDFKTAFTQAATTRFGSGWAWLVVNKDGKLEVTS
;
A
#
# COMPACT_ATOMS: atom_id res chain seq x y z
N HIS A 1 5.60 15.76 -4.00
CA HIS A 1 4.85 14.53 -3.69
C HIS A 1 4.52 14.48 -2.19
N HIS A 2 5.52 14.50 -1.30
CA HIS A 2 5.35 14.56 0.16
C HIS A 2 4.53 15.79 0.64
N ASP A 3 5.07 17.01 0.60
CA ASP A 3 4.49 18.19 1.27
C ASP A 3 3.11 18.67 0.79
N LYS A 4 2.60 18.11 -0.32
CA LYS A 4 1.33 18.53 -0.94
C LYS A 4 0.35 17.37 -1.08
N HIS A 5 0.71 16.33 -1.82
CA HIS A 5 -0.21 15.22 -2.07
C HIS A 5 -0.37 14.39 -0.79
N HIS A 6 0.73 13.94 -0.18
CA HIS A 6 0.68 13.19 1.07
C HIS A 6 0.00 14.03 2.19
N ALA A 7 0.39 15.30 2.34
CA ALA A 7 -0.24 16.19 3.32
C ALA A 7 -1.76 16.36 3.14
N THR A 8 -2.25 16.44 1.88
CA THR A 8 -3.69 16.51 1.59
C THR A 8 -4.41 15.24 2.02
N TYR A 9 -3.84 14.06 1.77
CA TYR A 9 -4.42 12.79 2.21
C TYR A 9 -4.52 12.72 3.73
N VAL A 10 -3.46 13.08 4.46
CA VAL A 10 -3.47 13.10 5.94
C VAL A 10 -4.54 14.07 6.46
N ALA A 11 -4.58 15.30 5.94
CA ALA A 11 -5.55 16.30 6.39
C ALA A 11 -7.00 15.83 6.19
N ASN A 12 -7.31 15.25 5.03
CA ASN A 12 -8.65 14.78 4.71
C ASN A 12 -9.02 13.50 5.47
N ALA A 13 -8.06 12.61 5.75
CA ALA A 13 -8.28 11.43 6.57
C ALA A 13 -8.66 11.83 8.01
N ASN A 14 -7.91 12.75 8.62
CA ASN A 14 -8.21 13.29 9.95
C ASN A 14 -9.60 13.93 9.99
N ALA A 15 -9.93 14.80 9.03
CA ALA A 15 -11.24 15.45 8.96
C ALA A 15 -12.41 14.45 8.78
N ALA A 16 -12.17 13.29 8.17
CA ALA A 16 -13.17 12.23 8.05
C ALA A 16 -13.35 11.48 9.39
N LEU A 17 -12.24 11.11 10.04
CA LEU A 17 -12.24 10.37 11.31
C LEU A 17 -12.78 11.20 12.49
N GLU A 18 -12.63 12.52 12.48
CA GLU A 18 -13.20 13.43 13.48
C GLU A 18 -14.72 13.30 13.65
N LYS A 19 -15.43 12.84 12.61
CA LYS A 19 -16.88 12.59 12.66
C LYS A 19 -17.25 11.32 13.43
N HIS A 20 -16.30 10.40 13.54
CA HIS A 20 -16.47 9.06 14.11
C HIS A 20 -15.28 8.70 15.03
N PRO A 21 -15.09 9.43 16.15
CA PRO A 21 -13.96 9.23 17.05
C PRO A 21 -13.89 7.82 17.66
N GLU A 22 -15.01 7.08 17.67
CA GLU A 22 -15.07 5.69 18.11
C GLU A 22 -14.26 4.72 17.24
N LEU A 23 -13.89 5.10 16.01
CA LEU A 23 -13.05 4.30 15.13
C LEU A 23 -11.56 4.33 15.53
N GLY A 24 -11.14 5.34 16.29
CA GLY A 24 -9.73 5.63 16.52
C GLY A 24 -9.02 6.15 15.25
N ASP A 25 -7.70 6.02 15.24
CA ASP A 25 -6.81 6.58 14.20
C ASP A 25 -5.84 5.56 13.56
N ASP A 26 -5.96 4.28 13.92
CA ASP A 26 -5.18 3.20 13.30
C ASP A 26 -5.72 2.86 11.91
N LEU A 27 -5.17 3.52 10.89
CA LEU A 27 -5.61 3.36 9.50
C LEU A 27 -5.42 1.94 8.97
N GLU A 28 -4.42 1.18 9.42
CA GLU A 28 -4.20 -0.20 8.95
C GLU A 28 -5.36 -1.11 9.41
N VAL A 29 -5.74 -0.99 10.68
CA VAL A 29 -6.88 -1.72 11.26
C VAL A 29 -8.20 -1.28 10.60
N ILE A 30 -8.40 0.03 10.46
CA ILE A 30 -9.63 0.59 9.88
C ILE A 30 -9.81 0.15 8.42
N LEU A 31 -8.74 0.19 7.62
CA LEU A 31 -8.80 -0.14 6.19
C LEU A 31 -8.82 -1.65 5.91
N ALA A 32 -8.47 -2.49 6.89
CA ALA A 32 -8.66 -3.94 6.80
C ALA A 32 -10.16 -4.36 6.86
N GLU A 33 -11.04 -3.51 7.41
CA GLU A 33 -12.44 -3.83 7.67
C GLU A 33 -13.41 -2.79 7.08
N LEU A 34 -13.34 -2.57 5.76
CA LEU A 34 -14.06 -1.49 5.06
C LEU A 34 -15.57 -1.42 5.34
N ASP A 35 -16.22 -2.55 5.54
CA ASP A 35 -17.66 -2.62 5.83
C ASP A 35 -18.03 -2.07 7.22
N LYS A 36 -17.07 -2.05 8.16
CA LYS A 36 -17.25 -1.46 9.49
C LYS A 36 -17.09 0.05 9.50
N ILE A 37 -16.54 0.64 8.43
CA ILE A 37 -16.46 2.09 8.31
C ILE A 37 -17.87 2.64 8.04
N PRO A 38 -18.35 3.63 8.83
CA PRO A 38 -19.64 4.27 8.64
C PRO A 38 -19.80 4.80 7.21
N ALA A 39 -20.99 4.58 6.63
CA ALA A 39 -21.22 4.78 5.20
C ALA A 39 -21.00 6.23 4.74
N ASP A 40 -21.22 7.21 5.61
CA ASP A 40 -21.07 8.64 5.34
C ASP A 40 -19.61 9.11 5.25
N ILE A 41 -18.66 8.37 5.83
CA ILE A 41 -17.21 8.65 5.74
C ILE A 41 -16.42 7.59 4.98
N ARG A 42 -17.00 6.42 4.70
CA ARG A 42 -16.30 5.24 4.13
C ARG A 42 -15.41 5.57 2.95
N GLN A 43 -15.95 6.20 1.91
CA GLN A 43 -15.14 6.50 0.71
C GLN A 43 -14.06 7.56 0.99
N ALA A 44 -14.33 8.51 1.87
CA ALA A 44 -13.35 9.52 2.25
C ALA A 44 -12.18 8.89 3.01
N VAL A 45 -12.45 7.94 3.92
CA VAL A 45 -11.42 7.17 4.63
C VAL A 45 -10.67 6.24 3.67
N ILE A 46 -11.35 5.53 2.76
CA ILE A 46 -10.69 4.70 1.74
C ILE A 46 -9.71 5.52 0.90
N ASN A 47 -10.17 6.64 0.36
CA ASN A 47 -9.35 7.45 -0.56
C ASN A 47 -8.20 8.16 0.16
N ASN A 48 -8.48 8.79 1.31
CA ASN A 48 -7.51 9.63 1.98
C ASN A 48 -6.70 8.88 3.03
N GLY A 49 -7.32 7.97 3.78
CA GLY A 49 -6.61 7.05 4.66
C GLY A 49 -5.70 6.10 3.87
N GLY A 50 -6.22 5.50 2.78
CA GLY A 50 -5.41 4.70 1.87
C GLY A 50 -4.31 5.54 1.20
N GLY A 51 -4.62 6.78 0.80
CA GLY A 51 -3.62 7.72 0.31
C GLY A 51 -2.51 7.99 1.32
N ALA A 52 -2.84 8.21 2.60
CA ALA A 52 -1.87 8.44 3.65
C ALA A 52 -0.99 7.20 3.90
N LEU A 53 -1.58 6.02 4.11
CA LEU A 53 -0.83 4.77 4.33
C LEU A 53 0.09 4.42 3.16
N ASN A 54 -0.43 4.48 1.93
CA ASN A 54 0.36 4.11 0.75
C ASN A 54 1.58 5.02 0.58
N HIS A 55 1.44 6.32 0.86
CA HIS A 55 2.57 7.25 0.77
C HIS A 55 3.55 7.06 1.92
N SER A 56 3.09 6.89 3.16
CA SER A 56 3.96 6.60 4.31
C SER A 56 4.85 5.39 4.03
N LEU A 57 4.26 4.28 3.60
CA LEU A 57 5.01 3.08 3.21
C LEU A 57 5.95 3.34 2.03
N PHE A 58 5.50 4.06 1.00
CA PHE A 58 6.33 4.37 -0.17
C PHE A 58 7.61 5.11 0.20
N TRP A 59 7.57 6.06 1.15
CA TRP A 59 8.77 6.77 1.58
C TRP A 59 9.77 5.88 2.31
N GLU A 60 9.28 4.95 3.14
CA GLU A 60 10.11 4.00 3.88
C GLU A 60 10.75 2.94 2.98
N LEU A 61 10.11 2.61 1.85
CA LEU A 61 10.62 1.66 0.85
C LEU A 61 11.69 2.25 -0.07
N LEU A 62 11.90 3.57 -0.08
CA LEU A 62 12.91 4.23 -0.92
C LEU A 62 14.23 4.39 -0.15
N SER A 63 15.34 4.17 -0.86
CA SER A 63 16.67 4.40 -0.31
C SER A 63 17.53 5.26 -1.24
N PRO A 64 18.31 6.21 -0.70
CA PRO A 64 19.34 6.90 -1.48
C PRO A 64 20.54 5.99 -1.79
N GLU A 65 20.64 4.85 -1.12
CA GLU A 65 21.72 3.89 -1.27
C GLU A 65 21.26 2.69 -2.10
N LYS A 66 22.19 2.11 -2.85
CA LYS A 66 21.91 0.85 -3.54
C LYS A 66 21.75 -0.25 -2.49
N GLN A 67 20.63 -0.96 -2.55
CA GLN A 67 20.35 -2.15 -1.75
C GLN A 67 20.09 -3.35 -2.66
N GLU A 68 20.26 -4.53 -2.10
CA GLU A 68 19.88 -5.80 -2.72
C GLU A 68 18.91 -6.51 -1.77
N PRO A 69 18.01 -7.40 -2.26
CA PRO A 69 17.14 -8.18 -1.39
C PRO A 69 17.95 -8.95 -0.34
N THR A 70 17.45 -8.99 0.89
CA THR A 70 18.01 -9.87 1.92
C THR A 70 17.80 -11.33 1.53
N ALA A 71 18.59 -12.24 2.10
CA ALA A 71 18.54 -13.67 1.76
C ALA A 71 17.12 -14.26 1.88
N ASP A 72 16.40 -13.93 2.97
CA ASP A 72 15.06 -14.44 3.21
C ASP A 72 14.04 -13.90 2.19
N VAL A 73 14.13 -12.63 1.82
CA VAL A 73 13.25 -12.01 0.81
C VAL A 73 13.56 -12.56 -0.58
N LEU A 74 14.84 -12.73 -0.93
CA LEU A 74 15.24 -13.32 -2.20
C LEU A 74 14.73 -14.76 -2.32
N ALA A 75 14.88 -15.57 -1.28
CA ALA A 75 14.39 -16.95 -1.26
C ALA A 75 12.86 -17.01 -1.44
N ALA A 76 12.11 -16.14 -0.75
CA ALA A 76 10.65 -16.06 -0.93
C ALA A 76 10.25 -15.61 -2.35
N ILE A 77 11.02 -14.70 -2.96
CA ILE A 77 10.82 -14.28 -4.35
C ILE A 77 11.07 -15.45 -5.30
N GLU A 78 12.19 -16.17 -5.15
CA GLU A 78 12.52 -17.31 -6.00
C GLU A 78 11.52 -18.47 -5.83
N GLU A 79 10.99 -18.68 -4.62
CA GLU A 79 9.93 -19.64 -4.38
C GLU A 79 8.63 -19.28 -5.12
N ALA A 80 8.23 -18.01 -5.09
CA ALA A 80 6.96 -17.57 -5.68
C ALA A 80 7.03 -17.35 -7.20
N PHE A 81 8.17 -16.88 -7.71
CA PHE A 81 8.31 -16.42 -9.10
C PHE A 81 9.33 -17.21 -9.92
N GLY A 82 10.08 -18.13 -9.29
CA GLY A 82 11.13 -18.92 -9.94
C GLY A 82 12.49 -18.24 -9.99
N SER A 83 12.53 -16.93 -10.26
CA SER A 83 13.75 -16.12 -10.19
C SER A 83 13.46 -14.65 -9.88
N PHE A 84 14.49 -13.91 -9.43
CA PHE A 84 14.36 -12.46 -9.22
C PHE A 84 14.08 -11.68 -10.51
N GLU A 85 14.59 -12.14 -11.66
CA GLU A 85 14.31 -11.50 -12.96
C GLU A 85 12.86 -11.75 -13.42
N ASP A 86 12.30 -12.93 -13.15
CA ASP A 86 10.89 -13.23 -13.42
C ASP A 86 9.98 -12.37 -12.52
N PHE A 87 10.32 -12.20 -11.24
CA PHE A 87 9.65 -11.25 -10.36
C PHE A 87 9.69 -9.82 -10.90
N LYS A 88 10.88 -9.31 -11.28
CA LYS A 88 11.02 -7.96 -11.86
C LYS A 88 10.16 -7.79 -13.11
N THR A 89 10.09 -8.82 -13.96
CA THR A 89 9.25 -8.83 -15.16
C THR A 89 7.77 -8.73 -14.78
N ALA A 90 7.30 -9.58 -13.86
CA ALA A 90 5.91 -9.58 -13.40
C ALA A 90 5.51 -8.26 -12.73
N PHE A 91 6.34 -7.75 -11.82
CA PHE A 91 6.11 -6.47 -11.14
C PHE A 91 6.10 -5.29 -12.12
N THR A 92 7.04 -5.25 -13.06
CA THR A 92 7.10 -4.20 -14.10
C THR A 92 5.85 -4.24 -14.99
N GLN A 93 5.39 -5.43 -15.35
CA GLN A 93 4.15 -5.59 -16.13
C GLN A 93 2.93 -5.08 -15.35
N ALA A 94 2.77 -5.44 -14.08
CA ALA A 94 1.68 -4.96 -13.24
C ALA A 94 1.67 -3.43 -13.11
N ALA A 95 2.86 -2.82 -12.91
CA ALA A 95 3.02 -1.37 -12.83
C ALA A 95 2.73 -0.66 -14.16
N THR A 96 3.16 -1.22 -15.28
CA THR A 96 3.02 -0.58 -16.60
C THR A 96 1.61 -0.73 -17.19
N THR A 97 0.92 -1.82 -16.87
CA THR A 97 -0.42 -2.13 -17.40
C THR A 97 -1.57 -1.57 -16.55
N ARG A 98 -1.28 -1.02 -15.37
CA ARG A 98 -2.23 -0.23 -14.58
C ARG A 98 -2.74 0.96 -15.42
N PHE A 99 -3.97 0.86 -15.89
CA PHE A 99 -4.63 1.95 -16.62
C PHE A 99 -5.23 2.98 -15.65
N GLY A 100 -4.87 4.25 -15.83
CA GLY A 100 -5.24 5.33 -14.90
C GLY A 100 -4.34 5.37 -13.65
N SER A 101 -4.78 6.06 -12.61
CA SER A 101 -4.03 6.15 -11.35
C SER A 101 -4.11 4.84 -10.55
N GLY A 102 -3.00 4.44 -9.93
CA GLY A 102 -2.95 3.27 -9.06
C GLY A 102 -1.53 2.98 -8.56
N TRP A 103 -1.35 1.79 -8.02
CA TRP A 103 -0.10 1.30 -7.44
C TRP A 103 0.22 -0.09 -8.00
N ALA A 104 1.45 -0.54 -7.85
CA ALA A 104 1.82 -1.94 -8.02
C ALA A 104 2.48 -2.42 -6.73
N TRP A 105 2.15 -3.64 -6.32
CA TRP A 105 2.50 -4.17 -5.01
C TRP A 105 3.12 -5.56 -5.12
N LEU A 106 4.08 -5.81 -4.25
CA LEU A 106 4.50 -7.14 -3.84
C LEU A 106 3.90 -7.35 -2.44
N VAL A 107 3.03 -8.35 -2.28
CA VAL A 107 2.30 -8.58 -1.03
C VAL A 107 2.53 -9.98 -0.51
N VAL A 108 2.33 -10.19 0.79
CA VAL A 108 2.21 -11.52 1.41
C VAL A 108 0.73 -11.84 1.54
N ASN A 109 0.28 -12.93 0.92
CA ASN A 109 -1.11 -13.37 0.99
C ASN A 109 -1.41 -14.11 2.32
N LYS A 110 -2.66 -14.55 2.50
CA LYS A 110 -3.10 -15.25 3.74
C LYS A 110 -2.39 -16.59 3.99
N ASP A 111 -1.83 -17.20 2.94
CA ASP A 111 -1.07 -18.45 3.02
C ASP A 111 0.44 -18.20 3.23
N GLY A 112 0.84 -16.93 3.40
CA GLY A 112 2.24 -16.54 3.59
C GLY A 112 3.07 -16.56 2.30
N LYS A 113 2.43 -16.54 1.13
CA LYS A 113 3.10 -16.55 -0.18
C LYS A 113 3.14 -15.15 -0.80
N LEU A 114 4.19 -14.88 -1.57
CA LEU A 114 4.34 -13.62 -2.29
C LEU A 114 3.45 -13.58 -3.53
N GLU A 115 2.80 -12.43 -3.74
CA GLU A 115 1.97 -12.15 -4.92
C GLU A 115 2.28 -10.76 -5.47
N VAL A 116 2.15 -10.60 -6.80
CA VAL A 116 2.15 -9.30 -7.46
C VAL A 116 0.71 -8.91 -7.79
N THR A 117 0.30 -7.70 -7.43
CA THR A 117 -1.00 -7.12 -7.78
C THR A 117 -0.87 -5.63 -8.08
N SER A 118 -1.87 -5.04 -8.73
CA SER A 118 -2.00 -3.60 -8.92
C SER A 118 -3.38 -3.08 -8.58
#